data_AF-A0A1X0NBI6-F1
#
_entry.id   AF-A0A1X0NBI6-F1
#
_cell.length_a   1.000
_cell.length_b   1.000
_cell.length_c   1.000
_cell.angle_alpha   90.00
_cell.angle_beta   90.00
_cell.angle_gamma   90.00
#
_symmetry.space_group_name_H-M   'P 1'
#
loop_
_entity.id
_entity.type
_entity.pdbx_description
1 polymer ?
#
loop_
_entity_poly.entity_id
_entity_poly.type
_entity_poly.pdbx_seq_one_letter_code
_entity_poly.pdbx_strand_id
1 'polypeptide(L)'
;MGFAIWALLSLTDLALPLSYCLVFGALISPTDPIAVMGVLKSAGAPASIELVISGESLFNDGVSVVLFSLILAMIVSGDAPSVLGASQLLVEEAGGGALVGAVLGYITYRMLKSIDSYQEEVLITLAAVLAGYALASHLHVSSPLAMVVMGLIVGNQGRSHAMSEETEKNLDMFWELTDEILNAVLFVLIGLEVVLIHFSGTLAVTGLAVIVLTLLARLLTVGAPVAVLGKRLLTNVRNTLSALSTSGGHMKIFSRILGLFSRRHCASVVMRPVTLVNERTESQPGHFVFPGTDFVDHIQVDGQRVGQIDYSINPLRDRLYINMIELRPGSQRQGIGSAVLWHLWQLHGLPIVPLYEYTTSEGFWCQARARLGAAGVKIEAQLRGVRQMELEQERWQHLVPEPEHKRLIRELMASPEWPAIKARHDAERNA
;
A
#
# COMPACT_ATOMS: atom_id res chain seq x y z
N MET A 1 9.37 0.16 -30.90
CA MET A 1 8.69 1.43 -31.22
C MET A 1 9.44 2.28 -32.23
N GLY A 2 10.64 2.80 -31.92
CA GLY A 2 11.31 3.76 -32.81
C GLY A 2 11.53 3.30 -34.26
N PHE A 3 11.95 2.05 -34.48
CA PHE A 3 12.06 1.49 -35.84
C PHE A 3 10.73 1.45 -36.61
N ALA A 4 9.62 1.11 -35.92
CA ALA A 4 8.31 1.04 -36.55
C ALA A 4 7.76 2.44 -36.85
N ILE A 5 8.04 3.42 -35.98
CA ILE A 5 7.72 4.83 -36.20
C ILE A 5 8.53 5.39 -37.38
N TRP A 6 9.82 5.07 -37.47
CA TRP A 6 10.67 5.44 -38.61
C TRP A 6 10.16 4.87 -39.93
N ALA A 7 9.80 3.58 -39.96
CA ALA A 7 9.23 2.95 -41.13
C ALA A 7 7.90 3.61 -41.55
N LEU A 8 7.03 3.94 -40.59
CA LEU A 8 5.76 4.62 -40.83
C LEU A 8 5.94 6.03 -41.38
N LEU A 9 6.82 6.83 -40.76
CA LEU A 9 7.11 8.21 -41.17
C LEU A 9 7.81 8.28 -42.52
N SER A 10 8.58 7.25 -42.90
CA SER A 10 9.23 7.17 -44.22
C SER A 10 8.22 7.00 -45.37
N LEU A 11 6.97 6.62 -45.07
CA LEU A 11 5.87 6.50 -46.04
C LEU A 11 5.07 7.79 -46.18
N THR A 12 5.39 8.83 -45.40
CA THR A 12 4.68 10.12 -45.41
C THR A 12 5.67 11.25 -45.69
N ASP A 13 5.16 12.47 -45.91
CA ASP A 13 5.99 13.67 -46.08
C ASP A 13 6.66 14.15 -44.77
N LEU A 14 6.59 13.35 -43.70
CA LEU A 14 7.13 13.63 -42.35
C LEU A 14 8.35 12.78 -42.04
N ALA A 15 9.14 12.40 -43.05
CA ALA A 15 10.32 11.56 -42.86
C ALA A 15 11.30 12.18 -41.85
N LEU A 16 11.53 11.47 -40.75
CA LEU A 16 12.48 11.84 -39.71
C LEU A 16 13.66 10.87 -39.69
N PRO A 17 14.88 11.33 -39.33
CA PRO A 17 15.99 10.43 -39.09
C PRO A 17 15.65 9.39 -38.02
N LEU A 18 16.13 8.15 -38.20
CA LEU A 18 15.88 7.03 -37.29
C LEU A 18 16.18 7.39 -35.83
N SER A 19 17.23 8.18 -35.60
CA SER A 19 17.62 8.61 -34.27
C SER A 19 16.53 9.41 -33.54
N TYR A 20 15.86 10.36 -34.20
CA TYR A 20 14.71 11.07 -33.64
C TYR A 20 13.53 10.14 -33.37
N CYS A 21 13.29 9.16 -34.24
CA CYS A 21 12.25 8.15 -34.01
C CYS A 21 12.57 7.24 -32.82
N LEU A 22 13.85 6.92 -32.58
CA LEU A 22 14.31 6.17 -31.41
C LEU A 22 14.14 6.98 -30.12
N VAL A 23 14.50 8.27 -30.12
CA VAL A 23 14.25 9.19 -29.01
C VAL A 23 12.77 9.29 -28.70
N PHE A 24 11.94 9.51 -29.72
CA PHE A 24 10.49 9.58 -29.56
C PHE A 24 9.91 8.26 -29.03
N GLY A 25 10.44 7.12 -29.50
CA GLY A 25 10.08 5.80 -28.99
C GLY A 25 10.43 5.60 -27.53
N ALA A 26 11.56 6.14 -27.05
CA ALA A 26 11.93 6.14 -25.63
C ALA A 26 11.03 7.09 -24.82
N LEU A 27 10.68 8.26 -25.37
CA LEU A 27 9.83 9.26 -24.73
C LEU A 27 8.40 8.77 -24.47
N ILE A 28 7.83 7.98 -25.37
CA ILE A 28 6.45 7.44 -25.25
C ILE A 28 6.40 6.03 -24.63
N SER A 29 7.55 5.46 -24.27
CA SER A 29 7.66 4.16 -23.58
C SER A 29 7.16 4.17 -22.13
N PRO A 30 7.40 5.22 -21.30
CA PRO A 30 6.88 5.27 -19.94
C PRO A 30 5.36 5.35 -19.92
N THR A 31 4.75 4.79 -18.87
CA THR A 31 3.31 4.61 -18.83
C THR A 31 2.79 4.96 -17.45
N ASP A 32 2.01 6.02 -17.37
CA ASP A 32 1.46 6.49 -16.10
C ASP A 32 0.09 5.82 -15.80
N PRO A 33 -0.03 5.08 -14.67
CA PRO A 33 -1.26 4.42 -14.27
C PRO A 33 -2.21 5.33 -13.48
N ILE A 34 -1.86 6.58 -13.14
CA ILE A 34 -2.63 7.44 -12.22
C ILE A 34 -4.11 7.50 -12.63
N ALA A 35 -4.41 7.81 -13.89
CA ALA A 35 -5.78 7.90 -14.39
C ALA A 35 -6.54 6.56 -14.33
N VAL A 36 -5.84 5.45 -14.53
CA VAL A 36 -6.45 4.11 -14.57
C VAL A 36 -6.60 3.53 -13.15
N MET A 37 -5.74 3.94 -12.21
CA MET A 37 -5.73 3.45 -10.84
C MET A 37 -7.01 3.86 -10.08
N GLY A 38 -7.50 5.08 -10.29
CA GLY A 38 -8.79 5.52 -9.71
C GLY A 38 -9.99 4.67 -10.17
N VAL A 39 -9.98 4.26 -11.45
CA VAL A 39 -11.01 3.39 -12.03
C VAL A 39 -10.87 1.95 -11.51
N LEU A 40 -9.65 1.39 -11.48
CA LEU A 40 -9.35 0.05 -10.96
C LEU A 40 -9.76 -0.10 -9.49
N LYS A 41 -9.50 0.91 -8.65
CA LYS A 41 -9.94 0.96 -7.25
C LYS A 41 -11.45 0.93 -7.13
N SER A 42 -12.13 1.76 -7.92
CA SER A 42 -13.60 1.82 -7.96
C SER A 42 -14.23 0.53 -8.48
N ALA A 43 -13.52 -0.22 -9.31
CA ALA A 43 -13.93 -1.51 -9.87
C ALA A 43 -13.60 -2.73 -8.97
N GLY A 44 -13.01 -2.53 -7.80
CA GLY A 44 -12.69 -3.61 -6.84
C GLY A 44 -11.52 -4.49 -7.25
N ALA A 45 -10.56 -3.96 -8.01
CA ALA A 45 -9.36 -4.71 -8.40
C ALA A 45 -8.53 -5.14 -7.17
N PRO A 46 -7.94 -6.36 -7.16
CA PRO A 46 -7.06 -6.79 -6.09
C PRO A 46 -5.86 -5.85 -5.91
N ALA A 47 -5.49 -5.56 -4.65
CA ALA A 47 -4.32 -4.72 -4.33
C ALA A 47 -3.00 -5.23 -4.93
N SER A 48 -2.92 -6.53 -5.25
CA SER A 48 -1.76 -7.11 -5.95
C SER A 48 -1.62 -6.62 -7.40
N ILE A 49 -2.73 -6.31 -8.08
CA ILE A 49 -2.70 -5.77 -9.45
C ILE A 49 -2.25 -4.30 -9.41
N GLU A 50 -2.78 -3.52 -8.46
CA GLU A 50 -2.35 -2.14 -8.22
C GLU A 50 -0.84 -2.07 -7.96
N LEU A 51 -0.33 -2.90 -7.05
CA LEU A 51 1.09 -2.96 -6.71
C LEU A 51 1.98 -3.30 -7.92
N VAL A 52 1.57 -4.27 -8.75
CA VAL A 52 2.34 -4.67 -9.94
C VAL A 52 2.35 -3.53 -10.96
N ILE A 53 1.21 -2.90 -11.22
CA ILE A 53 1.09 -1.80 -12.19
C ILE A 53 1.89 -0.57 -11.73
N SER A 54 1.75 -0.17 -10.47
CA SER A 54 2.51 0.96 -9.90
C SER A 54 4.02 0.68 -9.90
N GLY A 55 4.43 -0.55 -9.58
CA GLY A 55 5.84 -0.97 -9.63
C GLY A 55 6.40 -0.96 -11.04
N GLU A 56 5.65 -1.47 -12.03
CA GLU A 56 6.03 -1.41 -13.45
C GLU A 56 6.21 0.03 -13.92
N SER A 57 5.25 0.91 -13.64
CA SER A 57 5.30 2.34 -14.00
C SER A 57 6.54 3.02 -13.43
N LEU A 58 6.78 2.87 -12.13
CA LEU A 58 7.89 3.57 -11.46
C LEU A 58 9.25 3.22 -12.08
N PHE A 59 9.48 1.95 -12.40
CA PHE A 59 10.71 1.52 -13.08
C PHE A 59 10.73 1.94 -14.54
N ASN A 60 9.58 1.88 -15.23
CA ASN A 60 9.47 2.27 -16.62
C ASN A 60 9.82 3.75 -16.80
N ASP A 61 9.37 4.62 -15.90
CA ASP A 61 9.69 6.05 -15.92
C ASP A 61 11.20 6.29 -15.74
N GLY A 62 11.80 5.67 -14.73
CA GLY A 62 13.24 5.78 -14.49
C GLY A 62 14.10 5.25 -15.65
N VAL A 63 13.76 4.08 -16.19
CA VAL A 63 14.51 3.45 -17.30
C VAL A 63 14.31 4.22 -18.61
N SER A 64 13.13 4.77 -18.85
CA SER A 64 12.84 5.52 -20.07
C SER A 64 13.66 6.81 -20.15
N VAL A 65 13.88 7.51 -19.03
CA VAL A 65 14.74 8.70 -19.02
C VAL A 65 16.22 8.35 -19.28
N VAL A 66 16.69 7.20 -18.77
CA VAL A 66 18.04 6.69 -19.10
C VAL A 66 18.16 6.43 -20.60
N LEU A 67 17.19 5.70 -21.18
CA LEU A 67 17.19 5.41 -22.62
C LEU A 67 17.10 6.69 -23.46
N PHE A 68 16.27 7.64 -23.05
CA PHE A 68 16.16 8.95 -23.69
C PHE A 68 17.50 9.70 -23.69
N SER A 69 18.14 9.82 -22.52
CA SER A 69 19.41 10.54 -22.34
C SER A 69 20.54 9.90 -23.14
N LEU A 70 20.61 8.56 -23.11
CA LEU A 70 21.56 7.78 -23.89
C LEU A 70 21.42 8.02 -25.40
N ILE A 71 20.21 7.91 -25.95
CA ILE A 71 19.97 8.10 -27.39
C ILE A 71 20.22 9.56 -27.78
N LEU A 72 19.83 10.52 -26.93
CA LEU A 72 20.08 11.94 -27.18
C LEU A 72 21.58 12.26 -27.18
N ALA A 73 22.34 11.72 -26.23
CA ALA A 73 23.80 11.88 -26.18
C ALA A 73 24.48 11.32 -27.44
N MET A 74 24.02 10.17 -27.94
CA MET A 74 24.50 9.61 -29.21
C MET A 74 24.20 10.54 -30.40
N ILE A 75 23.02 11.14 -30.44
CA ILE A 75 22.65 12.11 -31.50
C ILE A 75 23.56 13.32 -31.48
N VAL A 76 23.80 13.89 -30.30
CA VAL A 76 24.63 15.10 -30.13
C VAL A 76 26.09 14.82 -30.46
N SER A 77 26.58 13.62 -30.13
CA SER A 77 27.98 13.23 -30.35
C SER A 77 28.28 12.90 -31.83
N GLY A 78 27.27 12.57 -32.62
CA GLY A 78 27.42 12.23 -34.04
C GLY A 78 28.08 10.87 -34.32
N ASP A 79 28.39 10.10 -33.28
CA ASP A 79 29.03 8.78 -33.38
C ASP A 79 28.04 7.70 -33.81
N ALA A 80 28.52 6.78 -34.67
CA ALA A 80 27.74 5.61 -35.05
C ALA A 80 27.52 4.70 -33.83
N PRO A 81 26.30 4.18 -33.60
CA PRO A 81 25.98 3.42 -32.40
C PRO A 81 26.75 2.10 -32.39
N SER A 82 27.79 2.00 -31.56
CA SER A 82 28.36 0.70 -31.21
C SER A 82 27.55 0.09 -30.06
N VAL A 83 27.11 -1.16 -30.23
CA VAL A 83 26.36 -1.89 -29.19
C VAL A 83 27.15 -1.95 -27.88
N LEU A 84 28.48 -2.05 -27.99
CA LEU A 84 29.38 -2.07 -26.85
C LEU A 84 29.41 -0.72 -26.12
N GLY A 85 29.58 0.39 -26.83
CA GLY A 85 29.57 1.73 -26.23
C GLY A 85 28.22 2.08 -25.61
N ALA A 86 27.12 1.73 -26.27
CA ALA A 86 25.76 1.89 -25.73
C ALA A 86 25.57 1.08 -24.44
N SER A 87 26.06 -0.16 -24.40
CA SER A 87 25.96 -1.02 -23.22
C SER A 87 26.81 -0.51 -22.05
N GLN A 88 28.00 0.03 -22.32
CA GLN A 88 28.87 0.61 -21.30
C GLN A 88 28.26 1.86 -20.69
N LEU A 89 27.79 2.80 -21.54
CA LEU A 89 27.11 4.01 -21.09
C LEU A 89 25.83 3.69 -20.30
N LEU A 90 25.06 2.68 -20.72
CA LEU A 90 23.88 2.24 -20.00
C LEU A 90 24.23 1.71 -18.60
N VAL A 91 25.29 0.90 -18.50
CA VAL A 91 25.75 0.36 -17.20
C VAL A 91 26.29 1.49 -16.31
N GLU A 92 26.99 2.47 -16.88
CA GLU A 92 27.52 3.61 -16.15
C GLU A 92 26.41 4.54 -15.65
N GLU A 93 25.49 4.98 -16.51
CA GLU A 93 24.37 5.84 -16.11
C GLU A 93 23.41 5.13 -15.16
N ALA A 94 22.95 3.92 -15.51
CA ALA A 94 21.95 3.21 -14.73
C ALA A 94 22.55 2.62 -13.46
N GLY A 95 23.74 2.04 -13.54
CA GLY A 95 24.45 1.48 -12.39
C GLY A 95 24.94 2.57 -11.45
N GLY A 96 25.49 3.66 -11.99
CA GLY A 96 25.90 4.84 -11.22
C GLY A 96 24.71 5.51 -10.54
N GLY A 97 23.60 5.70 -11.26
CA GLY A 97 22.36 6.24 -10.70
C GLY A 97 21.83 5.37 -9.57
N ALA A 98 21.77 4.05 -9.77
CA ALA A 98 21.34 3.11 -8.74
C ALA A 98 22.25 3.10 -7.51
N LEU A 99 23.58 3.18 -7.71
CA LEU A 99 24.54 3.23 -6.61
C LEU A 99 24.42 4.53 -5.81
N VAL A 100 24.37 5.68 -6.49
CA VAL A 100 24.19 6.99 -5.86
C VAL A 100 22.87 7.04 -5.10
N GLY A 101 21.78 6.56 -5.73
CA GLY A 101 20.48 6.44 -5.08
C GLY A 101 20.51 5.53 -3.85
N ALA A 102 21.25 4.41 -3.90
CA ALA A 102 21.39 3.51 -2.76
C ALA A 102 22.14 4.15 -1.58
N VAL A 103 23.23 4.86 -1.87
CA VAL A 103 24.03 5.57 -0.87
C VAL A 103 23.21 6.70 -0.25
N LEU A 104 22.58 7.53 -1.08
CA LEU A 104 21.71 8.61 -0.61
C LEU A 104 20.54 8.08 0.20
N GLY A 105 19.86 7.03 -0.28
CA GLY A 105 18.77 6.38 0.45
C GLY A 105 19.19 5.87 1.82
N TYR A 106 20.39 5.29 1.93
CA TYR A 106 20.93 4.87 3.23
C TYR A 106 21.23 6.07 4.15
N ILE A 107 21.83 7.14 3.63
CA ILE A 107 22.12 8.35 4.40
C ILE A 107 20.81 8.98 4.91
N THR A 108 19.85 9.21 4.01
CA THR A 108 18.53 9.76 4.34
C THR A 108 17.82 8.89 5.36
N TYR A 109 17.82 7.57 5.19
CA TYR A 109 17.28 6.62 6.17
C TYR A 109 17.90 6.81 7.57
N ARG A 110 19.23 6.96 7.64
CA ARG A 110 19.93 7.15 8.92
C ARG A 110 19.59 8.49 9.57
N MET A 111 19.43 9.54 8.78
CA MET A 111 19.02 10.87 9.25
C MET A 111 17.59 10.83 9.80
N LEU A 112 16.65 10.25 9.04
CA LEU A 112 15.26 10.10 9.46
C LEU A 112 15.15 9.31 10.76
N LYS A 113 15.93 8.24 10.92
CA LYS A 113 15.95 7.45 12.17
C LYS A 113 16.42 8.22 13.41
N SER A 114 17.16 9.32 13.23
CA SER A 114 17.71 10.10 14.34
C SER A 114 16.79 11.22 14.83
N ILE A 115 15.66 11.42 14.15
CA ILE A 115 14.73 12.54 14.33
C ILE A 115 13.33 11.96 14.57
N ASP A 116 12.51 12.67 15.34
CA ASP A 116 11.12 12.29 15.62
C ASP A 116 10.25 13.55 15.55
N SER A 117 10.15 14.11 14.33
CA SER A 117 9.47 15.37 14.04
C SER A 117 9.07 15.45 12.57
N TYR A 118 7.77 15.55 12.30
CA TYR A 118 7.26 15.50 10.93
C TYR A 118 7.80 16.63 10.04
N GLN A 119 7.98 17.85 10.58
CA GLN A 119 8.46 18.98 9.78
C GLN A 119 9.89 18.71 9.29
N GLU A 120 10.73 18.19 10.19
CA GLU A 120 12.14 17.92 9.90
C GLU A 120 12.28 16.76 8.92
N GLU A 121 11.47 15.71 9.06
CA GLU A 121 11.48 14.57 8.14
C GLU A 121 11.02 14.95 6.72
N VAL A 122 10.01 15.80 6.59
CA VAL A 122 9.59 16.37 5.28
C VAL A 122 10.73 17.21 4.69
N LEU A 123 11.35 18.09 5.48
CA LEU A 123 12.47 18.91 5.00
C LEU A 123 13.68 18.06 4.58
N ILE A 124 13.99 16.99 5.31
CA ILE A 124 15.08 16.06 4.98
C ILE A 124 14.78 15.32 3.69
N THR A 125 13.56 14.81 3.51
CA THR A 125 13.21 14.11 2.28
C THR A 125 13.20 15.05 1.07
N LEU A 126 12.70 16.28 1.24
CA LEU A 126 12.76 17.31 0.19
C LEU A 126 14.22 17.67 -0.15
N ALA A 127 15.06 17.89 0.87
CA ALA A 127 16.48 18.16 0.69
C ALA A 127 17.21 16.98 0.02
N ALA A 128 16.89 15.74 0.40
CA ALA A 128 17.46 14.54 -0.19
C ALA A 128 17.09 14.40 -1.67
N VAL A 129 15.85 14.73 -2.05
CA VAL A 129 15.43 14.73 -3.46
C VAL A 129 16.14 15.83 -4.24
N LEU A 130 16.11 17.08 -3.77
CA LEU A 130 16.71 18.21 -4.49
C LEU A 130 18.23 18.11 -4.58
N ALA A 131 18.91 17.92 -3.44
CA ALA A 131 20.36 17.82 -3.39
C ALA A 131 20.85 16.51 -4.02
N GLY A 132 20.13 15.40 -3.81
CA GLY A 132 20.46 14.12 -4.42
C GLY A 132 20.32 14.14 -5.94
N TYR A 133 19.28 14.78 -6.47
CA TYR A 133 19.10 14.96 -7.91
C TYR A 133 20.19 15.84 -8.51
N ALA A 134 20.54 16.95 -7.85
CA ALA A 134 21.63 17.80 -8.29
C ALA A 134 22.97 17.06 -8.26
N LEU A 135 23.25 16.30 -7.20
CA LEU A 135 24.47 15.50 -7.06
C LEU A 135 24.57 14.43 -8.15
N ALA A 136 23.51 13.68 -8.41
CA ALA A 136 23.48 12.68 -9.47
C ALA A 136 23.73 13.31 -10.85
N SER A 137 23.13 14.49 -11.11
CA SER A 137 23.35 15.26 -12.33
C SER A 137 24.81 15.70 -12.47
N HIS A 138 25.43 16.17 -11.39
CA HIS A 138 26.85 16.55 -11.35
C HIS A 138 27.80 15.38 -11.56
N LEU A 139 27.40 14.17 -11.15
CA LEU A 139 28.17 12.94 -11.37
C LEU A 139 27.93 12.32 -12.75
N HIS A 140 27.13 12.97 -13.61
CA HIS A 140 26.76 12.47 -14.94
C HIS A 140 26.13 11.07 -14.90
N VAL A 141 25.33 10.79 -13.87
CA VAL A 141 24.56 9.55 -13.75
C VAL A 141 23.07 9.86 -13.80
N SER A 142 22.22 8.83 -13.93
CA SER A 142 20.78 9.02 -14.02
C SER A 142 20.17 9.53 -12.71
N SER A 143 19.87 10.83 -12.67
CA SER A 143 19.25 11.49 -11.52
C SER A 143 17.85 10.96 -11.19
N PRO A 144 16.93 10.74 -12.16
CA PRO A 144 15.63 10.14 -11.87
C PRO A 144 15.76 8.72 -11.29
N LEU A 145 16.62 7.88 -11.86
CA LEU A 145 16.83 6.53 -11.35
C LEU A 145 17.45 6.55 -9.95
N ALA A 146 18.37 7.47 -9.68
CA ALA A 146 18.92 7.65 -8.34
C ALA A 146 17.82 8.00 -7.33
N MET A 147 16.89 8.90 -7.69
CA MET A 147 15.78 9.27 -6.82
C MET A 147 14.78 8.13 -6.62
N VAL A 148 14.52 7.31 -7.66
CA VAL A 148 13.70 6.10 -7.53
C VAL A 148 14.33 5.13 -6.53
N VAL A 149 15.63 4.83 -6.65
CA VAL A 149 16.31 3.90 -5.73
C VAL A 149 16.35 4.45 -4.31
N MET A 150 16.62 5.75 -4.15
CA MET A 150 16.60 6.45 -2.86
C MET A 150 15.20 6.36 -2.22
N GLY A 151 14.16 6.69 -2.98
CA GLY A 151 12.75 6.63 -2.55
C GLY A 151 12.32 5.21 -2.18
N LEU A 152 12.77 4.17 -2.89
CA LEU A 152 12.49 2.78 -2.53
C LEU A 152 13.12 2.37 -1.20
N ILE A 153 14.34 2.84 -0.90
CA ILE A 153 15.00 2.54 0.38
C ILE A 153 14.31 3.28 1.52
N VAL A 154 14.03 4.57 1.38
CA VAL A 154 13.34 5.37 2.39
C VAL A 154 11.91 4.87 2.59
N GLY A 155 11.18 4.59 1.51
CA GLY A 155 9.81 4.10 1.53
C GLY A 155 9.64 2.70 2.12
N ASN A 156 10.65 1.84 2.04
CA ASN A 156 10.59 0.51 2.66
C ASN A 156 11.24 0.49 4.05
N GLN A 157 12.54 0.79 4.12
CA GLN A 157 13.34 0.63 5.34
C GLN A 157 13.14 1.79 6.32
N GLY A 158 12.88 3.01 5.82
CA GLY A 158 12.55 4.18 6.63
C GLY A 158 11.21 4.04 7.34
N ARG A 159 10.16 3.73 6.59
CA ARG A 159 8.81 3.58 7.17
C ARG A 159 8.75 2.49 8.23
N SER A 160 9.35 1.32 7.98
CA SER A 160 9.19 0.19 8.89
C SER A 160 10.11 0.19 10.12
N HIS A 161 11.10 1.11 10.22
CA HIS A 161 12.08 1.11 11.32
C HIS A 161 12.53 2.49 11.80
N ALA A 162 12.08 3.59 11.20
CA ALA A 162 12.57 4.94 11.50
C ALA A 162 11.47 5.98 11.79
N MET A 163 10.22 5.77 11.39
CA MET A 163 9.15 6.78 11.47
C MET A 163 8.00 6.34 12.39
N SER A 164 7.36 7.30 13.05
CA SER A 164 6.08 7.11 13.76
C SER A 164 4.90 7.09 12.77
N GLU A 165 3.78 6.43 13.13
CA GLU A 165 2.61 6.29 12.24
C GLU A 165 2.01 7.64 11.82
N GLU A 166 2.03 8.64 12.71
CA GLU A 166 1.56 9.99 12.42
C GLU A 166 2.47 10.70 11.40
N THR A 167 3.79 10.54 11.56
CA THR A 167 4.76 11.15 10.66
C THR A 167 4.76 10.49 9.28
N GLU A 168 4.63 9.16 9.21
CA GLU A 168 4.46 8.43 7.95
C GLU A 168 3.27 8.98 7.17
N LYS A 169 2.12 9.15 7.83
CA LYS A 169 0.89 9.64 7.21
C LYS A 169 1.04 11.09 6.71
N ASN A 170 1.68 11.96 7.48
CA ASN A 170 1.88 13.36 7.09
C ASN A 170 2.87 13.48 5.93
N LEU A 171 3.91 12.65 5.91
CA LEU A 171 4.87 12.60 4.81
C LEU A 171 4.23 12.07 3.53
N ASP A 172 3.39 11.03 3.63
CA ASP A 172 2.62 10.51 2.50
C ASP A 172 1.70 11.57 1.90
N MET A 173 0.94 12.27 2.75
CA MET A 173 0.07 13.36 2.31
C MET A 173 0.84 14.48 1.61
N PHE A 174 2.03 14.85 2.13
CA PHE A 174 2.87 15.87 1.51
C PHE A 174 3.32 15.46 0.10
N TRP A 175 3.82 14.23 -0.07
CA TRP A 175 4.31 13.75 -1.36
C TRP A 175 3.17 13.47 -2.35
N GLU A 176 2.02 12.99 -1.89
CA GLU A 176 0.81 12.82 -2.72
C GLU A 176 0.33 14.17 -3.27
N LEU A 177 0.18 15.19 -2.40
CA LEU A 177 -0.19 16.54 -2.85
C LEU A 177 0.84 17.15 -3.79
N THR A 178 2.13 16.92 -3.54
CA THR A 178 3.20 17.41 -4.40
C THR A 178 3.15 16.75 -5.79
N ASP A 179 2.95 15.43 -5.84
CA ASP A 179 2.79 14.68 -7.08
C ASP A 179 1.56 15.17 -7.87
N GLU A 180 0.41 15.35 -7.21
CA GLU A 180 -0.80 15.87 -7.84
C GLU A 180 -0.60 17.27 -8.44
N ILE A 181 0.06 18.18 -7.69
CA ILE A 181 0.34 19.54 -8.16
C ILE A 181 1.29 19.51 -9.36
N LEU A 182 2.38 18.74 -9.30
CA LEU A 182 3.35 18.65 -10.39
C LEU A 182 2.74 18.03 -11.65
N ASN A 183 1.91 17.00 -11.50
CA ASN A 183 1.18 16.40 -12.61
C ASN A 183 0.17 17.37 -13.22
N ALA A 184 -0.59 18.11 -12.42
CA ALA A 184 -1.50 19.13 -12.91
C ALA A 184 -0.76 20.22 -13.72
N VAL A 185 0.37 20.70 -13.21
CA VAL A 185 1.22 21.67 -13.92
C VAL A 185 1.75 21.07 -15.23
N LEU A 186 2.23 19.82 -15.23
CA LEU A 186 2.71 19.13 -16.41
C LEU A 186 1.63 19.05 -17.50
N PHE A 187 0.40 18.64 -17.16
CA PHE A 187 -0.71 18.56 -18.11
C PHE A 187 -1.12 19.94 -18.65
N VAL A 188 -1.09 20.98 -17.82
CA VAL A 188 -1.33 22.36 -18.28
C VAL A 188 -0.27 22.81 -19.28
N LEU A 189 1.01 22.54 -19.00
CA LEU A 189 2.12 22.87 -19.91
C LEU A 189 2.00 22.12 -21.24
N ILE A 190 1.71 20.81 -21.20
CA ILE A 190 1.47 20.01 -22.41
C ILE A 190 0.28 20.58 -23.19
N GLY A 191 -0.82 20.93 -22.50
CA GLY A 191 -1.99 21.54 -23.12
C GLY A 191 -1.68 22.87 -23.82
N LEU A 192 -0.82 23.70 -23.22
CA LEU A 192 -0.37 24.96 -23.80
C LEU A 192 0.48 24.74 -25.06
N GLU A 193 1.42 23.79 -25.03
CA GLU A 193 2.23 23.42 -26.20
C GLU A 193 1.37 22.92 -27.36
N VAL A 194 0.33 22.11 -27.06
CA VAL A 194 -0.59 21.58 -28.07
C VAL A 194 -1.33 22.70 -28.84
N VAL A 195 -1.66 23.82 -28.18
CA VAL A 195 -2.35 24.96 -28.82
C VAL A 195 -1.47 25.63 -29.88
N LEU A 196 -0.14 25.55 -29.74
CA LEU A 196 0.82 26.13 -30.68
C LEU A 196 1.06 25.24 -31.91
N ILE A 197 0.61 23.98 -31.87
CA ILE A 197 0.81 23.01 -32.96
C ILE A 197 -0.17 23.28 -34.10
N HIS A 198 0.37 23.39 -35.31
CA HIS A 198 -0.43 23.50 -36.52
C HIS A 198 -0.82 22.10 -37.01
N PHE A 199 -2.09 21.73 -36.80
CA PHE A 199 -2.61 20.43 -37.22
C PHE A 199 -2.80 20.36 -38.74
N SER A 200 -2.03 19.51 -39.40
CA SER A 200 -2.26 19.12 -40.79
C SER A 200 -2.99 17.78 -40.88
N GLY A 201 -3.69 17.53 -41.99
CA GLY A 201 -4.36 16.24 -42.22
C GLY A 201 -3.36 15.06 -42.18
N THR A 202 -2.16 15.26 -42.73
CA THR A 202 -1.07 14.26 -42.66
C THR A 202 -0.62 14.00 -41.23
N LEU A 203 -0.48 15.05 -40.41
CA LEU A 203 -0.13 14.90 -38.99
C LEU A 203 -1.22 14.15 -38.22
N ALA A 204 -2.50 14.44 -38.48
CA ALA A 204 -3.62 13.76 -37.82
C ALA A 204 -3.67 12.26 -38.14
N VAL A 205 -3.53 11.90 -39.42
CA VAL A 205 -3.51 10.49 -39.86
C VAL A 205 -2.29 9.76 -39.33
N THR A 206 -1.11 10.39 -39.40
CA THR A 206 0.13 9.79 -38.88
C THR A 206 0.06 9.64 -37.36
N GLY A 207 -0.49 10.61 -36.64
CA GLY A 207 -0.70 10.55 -35.19
C GLY A 207 -1.63 9.40 -34.80
N LEU A 208 -2.75 9.22 -35.51
CA LEU A 208 -3.65 8.09 -35.28
C LEU A 208 -2.95 6.75 -35.54
N ALA A 209 -2.17 6.65 -36.62
CA ALA A 209 -1.40 5.45 -36.92
C ALA A 209 -0.34 5.15 -35.83
N VAL A 210 0.31 6.17 -35.27
CA VAL A 210 1.24 6.03 -34.14
C VAL A 210 0.50 5.56 -32.89
N ILE A 211 -0.71 6.06 -32.59
CA ILE A 211 -1.54 5.58 -31.47
C ILE A 211 -1.89 4.10 -31.64
N VAL A 212 -2.32 3.67 -32.84
CA VAL A 212 -2.62 2.26 -33.10
C VAL A 212 -1.35 1.41 -32.94
N LEU A 213 -0.22 1.90 -33.45
CA LEU A 213 1.07 1.23 -33.34
C LEU A 213 1.54 1.09 -31.89
N THR A 214 1.38 2.12 -31.04
CA THR A 214 1.74 2.05 -29.61
C THR A 214 0.86 1.05 -28.87
N LEU A 215 -0.45 1.04 -29.13
CA LEU A 215 -1.39 0.07 -28.54
C LEU A 215 -1.04 -1.37 -28.95
N LEU A 216 -0.75 -1.60 -30.23
CA LEU A 216 -0.32 -2.91 -30.73
C LEU A 216 1.00 -3.35 -30.12
N ALA A 217 1.98 -2.45 -30.03
CA ALA A 217 3.25 -2.76 -29.40
C ALA A 217 3.06 -3.15 -27.93
N ARG A 218 2.21 -2.42 -27.18
CA ARG A 218 1.91 -2.75 -25.78
C ARG A 218 1.16 -4.07 -25.65
N LEU A 219 0.22 -4.36 -26.54
CA LEU A 219 -0.47 -5.66 -26.60
C LEU A 219 0.52 -6.81 -26.86
N LEU A 220 1.52 -6.60 -27.70
CA LEU A 220 2.55 -7.61 -27.96
C LEU A 220 3.53 -7.75 -26.80
N THR A 221 4.00 -6.65 -26.21
CA THR A 221 5.01 -6.71 -25.13
C THR A 221 4.44 -7.16 -23.80
N VAL A 222 3.21 -6.80 -23.47
CA VAL A 222 2.56 -7.18 -22.21
C VAL A 222 1.61 -8.37 -22.42
N GLY A 223 0.77 -8.30 -23.47
CA GLY A 223 -0.23 -9.33 -23.75
C GLY A 223 0.36 -10.66 -24.20
N ALA A 224 1.47 -10.68 -24.96
CA ALA A 224 2.06 -11.96 -25.38
C ALA A 224 2.71 -12.73 -24.20
N PRO A 225 3.51 -12.11 -23.30
CA PRO A 225 3.97 -12.80 -22.10
C PRO A 225 2.83 -13.25 -21.19
N VAL A 226 1.79 -12.43 -21.00
CA VAL A 226 0.63 -12.82 -20.18
C VAL A 226 -0.17 -13.95 -20.84
N ALA A 227 -0.33 -13.98 -22.16
CA ALA A 227 -1.03 -15.05 -22.86
C ALA A 227 -0.23 -16.37 -22.84
N VAL A 228 1.09 -16.30 -23.03
CA VAL A 228 2.00 -17.46 -23.07
C VAL A 228 2.25 -18.01 -21.66
N LEU A 229 2.49 -17.13 -20.68
CA LEU A 229 2.78 -17.53 -19.30
C LEU A 229 1.56 -17.53 -18.40
N GLY A 230 0.42 -16.92 -18.72
CA GLY A 230 -0.72 -16.76 -17.81
C GLY A 230 -1.29 -18.08 -17.28
N LYS A 231 -1.31 -19.13 -18.11
CA LYS A 231 -1.68 -20.49 -17.67
C LYS A 231 -0.63 -21.16 -16.79
N ARG A 232 0.65 -20.74 -16.83
CA ARG A 232 1.75 -21.26 -16.01
C ARG A 232 2.06 -20.40 -14.80
N LEU A 233 1.86 -19.09 -14.85
CA LEU A 233 2.09 -18.13 -13.75
C LEU A 233 1.05 -18.31 -12.65
N LEU A 234 -0.23 -18.52 -12.99
CA LEU A 234 -1.27 -18.82 -11.99
C LEU A 234 -1.04 -20.17 -11.29
N THR A 235 -0.41 -21.15 -11.96
CA THR A 235 -0.06 -22.45 -11.36
C THR A 235 1.31 -22.43 -10.65
N ASN A 236 2.28 -21.67 -11.17
CA ASN A 236 3.62 -21.56 -10.58
C ASN A 236 3.67 -20.61 -9.39
N VAL A 237 2.84 -19.57 -9.27
CA VAL A 237 2.80 -18.81 -8.00
C VAL A 237 2.42 -19.74 -6.83
N ARG A 238 1.55 -20.73 -7.07
CA ARG A 238 1.18 -21.77 -6.09
C ARG A 238 2.30 -22.79 -5.81
N ASN A 239 3.10 -23.17 -6.82
CA ASN A 239 4.16 -24.18 -6.69
C ASN A 239 5.57 -23.61 -6.39
N THR A 240 5.82 -22.32 -6.67
CA THR A 240 7.10 -21.66 -6.39
C THR A 240 7.20 -21.28 -4.92
N LEU A 241 6.06 -21.06 -4.25
CA LEU A 241 5.97 -20.90 -2.80
C LEU A 241 6.36 -22.18 -2.03
N SER A 242 6.19 -23.37 -2.61
CA SER A 242 6.66 -24.63 -2.01
C SER A 242 8.11 -24.98 -2.39
N ALA A 243 8.61 -24.51 -3.53
CA ALA A 243 9.98 -24.77 -4.00
C ALA A 243 11.04 -23.79 -3.47
N LEU A 244 10.64 -22.63 -2.91
CA LEU A 244 11.55 -21.61 -2.34
C LEU A 244 12.28 -22.04 -1.05
N SER A 245 12.12 -23.28 -0.60
CA SER A 245 12.98 -23.88 0.43
C SER A 245 14.33 -24.35 -0.11
N THR A 246 14.55 -24.49 -1.42
CA THR A 246 15.80 -25.11 -1.91
C THR A 246 16.19 -24.70 -3.33
N SER A 247 17.38 -24.12 -3.42
CA SER A 247 18.25 -23.94 -4.60
C SER A 247 18.13 -22.61 -5.37
N GLY A 248 19.29 -22.10 -5.78
CA GLY A 248 19.52 -20.74 -6.26
C GLY A 248 20.06 -20.66 -7.69
N GLY A 249 20.11 -19.42 -8.19
CA GLY A 249 20.95 -19.02 -9.33
C GLY A 249 20.14 -18.51 -10.53
N HIS A 250 20.35 -17.25 -10.92
CA HIS A 250 19.88 -16.64 -12.18
C HIS A 250 18.40 -16.24 -12.31
N MET A 251 17.83 -15.58 -11.30
CA MET A 251 16.73 -14.60 -11.48
C MET A 251 16.63 -13.63 -10.28
N LYS A 252 17.76 -13.32 -9.64
CA LYS A 252 17.79 -12.74 -8.28
C LYS A 252 17.54 -11.23 -8.20
N ILE A 253 17.64 -10.48 -9.30
CA ILE A 253 17.48 -9.01 -9.27
C ILE A 253 16.01 -8.62 -9.38
N PHE A 254 15.29 -9.15 -10.39
CA PHE A 254 13.86 -8.88 -10.56
C PHE A 254 13.00 -9.48 -9.43
N SER A 255 13.36 -10.65 -8.88
CA SER A 255 12.63 -11.25 -7.75
C SER A 255 12.90 -10.56 -6.40
N ARG A 256 14.06 -9.90 -6.23
CA ARG A 256 14.35 -9.07 -5.05
C ARG A 256 13.65 -7.72 -5.12
N ILE A 257 13.51 -7.15 -6.31
CA ILE A 257 12.74 -5.92 -6.55
C ILE A 257 11.24 -6.20 -6.44
N LEU A 258 10.71 -7.27 -7.05
CA LEU A 258 9.33 -7.70 -6.75
C LEU A 258 9.17 -8.09 -5.28
N GLY A 259 10.19 -8.65 -4.63
CA GLY A 259 10.21 -8.93 -3.19
C GLY A 259 10.30 -7.68 -2.30
N LEU A 260 10.71 -6.53 -2.84
CA LEU A 260 10.67 -5.22 -2.18
C LEU A 260 9.24 -4.67 -2.16
N PHE A 261 8.43 -4.92 -3.20
CA PHE A 261 7.00 -4.56 -3.24
C PHE A 261 6.08 -5.63 -2.65
N SER A 262 6.44 -6.92 -2.77
CA SER A 262 5.60 -8.07 -2.36
C SER A 262 5.85 -8.51 -0.93
N ARG A 263 6.53 -7.69 -0.10
CA ARG A 263 6.79 -7.99 1.32
C ARG A 263 5.58 -7.76 2.22
N ARG A 264 4.41 -8.14 1.74
CA ARG A 264 3.28 -8.56 2.57
C ARG A 264 2.85 -9.86 1.94
N HIS A 265 3.22 -11.00 2.50
CA HIS A 265 2.46 -12.27 2.53
C HIS A 265 3.31 -13.36 3.20
N CYS A 266 2.78 -13.81 4.34
CA CYS A 266 3.12 -15.01 5.11
C CYS A 266 4.59 -15.20 5.46
N ALA A 267 5.08 -14.39 6.42
CA ALA A 267 5.95 -15.00 7.42
C ALA A 267 5.16 -16.15 8.06
N SER A 268 5.72 -17.37 8.08
CA SER A 268 5.22 -18.42 8.96
C SER A 268 5.41 -17.92 10.38
N VAL A 269 4.36 -17.34 10.96
CA VAL A 269 4.41 -16.89 12.35
C VAL A 269 4.37 -18.14 13.20
N VAL A 270 5.54 -18.60 13.64
CA VAL A 270 5.65 -19.68 14.61
C VAL A 270 5.15 -19.13 15.94
N MET A 271 3.86 -19.32 16.21
CA MET A 271 3.26 -18.97 17.48
C MET A 271 3.36 -20.10 18.46
N ARG A 272 3.57 -19.74 19.73
CA ARG A 272 3.42 -20.69 20.83
C ARG A 272 1.95 -21.10 20.89
N PRO A 273 1.63 -22.40 21.04
CA PRO A 273 0.24 -22.83 21.20
C PRO A 273 -0.33 -22.21 22.48
N VAL A 274 -1.46 -21.53 22.33
CA VAL A 274 -2.26 -20.97 23.42
C VAL A 274 -3.66 -21.57 23.34
N THR A 275 -4.28 -21.77 24.49
CA THR A 275 -5.67 -22.18 24.58
C THR A 275 -6.43 -21.10 25.32
N LEU A 276 -7.52 -20.62 24.72
CA LEU A 276 -8.46 -19.73 25.38
C LEU A 276 -9.60 -20.56 25.96
N VAL A 277 -9.83 -20.40 27.26
CA VAL A 277 -10.93 -21.07 27.97
C VAL A 277 -11.89 -20.00 28.44
N ASN A 278 -13.08 -19.94 27.85
CA ASN A 278 -14.10 -18.97 28.23
C ASN A 278 -14.50 -19.15 29.69
N GLU A 279 -14.33 -18.10 30.49
CA GLU A 279 -14.75 -18.06 31.89
C GLU A 279 -16.12 -17.42 32.02
N ARG A 280 -16.33 -16.34 31.27
CA ARG A 280 -17.54 -15.53 31.34
C ARG A 280 -17.89 -15.03 29.96
N THR A 281 -19.15 -15.21 29.59
CA THR A 281 -19.75 -14.51 28.45
C THR A 281 -20.88 -13.66 29.02
N GLU A 282 -20.69 -12.35 29.09
CA GLU A 282 -21.72 -11.43 29.60
C GLU A 282 -21.88 -10.24 28.67
N SER A 283 -22.92 -10.25 27.85
CA SER A 283 -23.24 -9.09 27.02
C SER A 283 -24.66 -9.12 26.44
N GLN A 284 -25.61 -8.27 26.91
CA GLN A 284 -26.85 -7.83 26.23
C GLN A 284 -27.43 -6.51 26.82
N PRO A 285 -28.28 -5.71 26.13
CA PRO A 285 -28.74 -5.84 24.73
C PRO A 285 -28.41 -4.62 23.82
N GLY A 286 -27.52 -4.84 22.84
CA GLY A 286 -27.11 -3.88 21.79
C GLY A 286 -25.59 -3.56 21.72
N HIS A 287 -24.72 -4.50 22.07
CA HIS A 287 -23.30 -4.30 22.43
C HIS A 287 -22.39 -4.19 21.21
N PHE A 288 -21.16 -3.67 21.21
CA PHE A 288 -20.20 -3.24 22.24
C PHE A 288 -20.38 -1.74 22.60
N VAL A 289 -20.35 -1.24 23.86
CA VAL A 289 -20.01 -1.82 25.20
C VAL A 289 -21.17 -1.58 26.17
N PHE A 290 -21.81 -2.62 26.69
CA PHE A 290 -22.84 -2.42 27.71
C PHE A 290 -22.88 -3.59 28.70
N PRO A 291 -23.22 -3.42 29.98
CA PRO A 291 -22.36 -2.68 30.92
C PRO A 291 -20.85 -3.07 30.94
N GLY A 292 -20.38 -3.96 30.06
CA GLY A 292 -18.99 -4.37 29.89
C GLY A 292 -18.77 -5.06 28.54
N THR A 293 -17.72 -5.85 28.48
CA THR A 293 -17.26 -6.65 27.36
C THR A 293 -17.95 -8.00 27.25
N ASP A 294 -17.93 -8.59 26.06
CA ASP A 294 -18.78 -9.72 25.73
C ASP A 294 -18.17 -11.04 26.17
N PHE A 295 -16.84 -11.14 26.14
CA PHE A 295 -16.09 -12.36 26.41
C PHE A 295 -14.90 -12.08 27.33
N VAL A 296 -14.81 -12.87 28.40
CA VAL A 296 -13.64 -12.95 29.28
C VAL A 296 -13.11 -14.38 29.24
N ASP A 297 -11.93 -14.55 28.65
CA ASP A 297 -11.29 -15.84 28.46
C ASP A 297 -9.99 -15.95 29.26
N HIS A 298 -9.74 -17.12 29.84
CA HIS A 298 -8.43 -17.45 30.41
C HIS A 298 -7.45 -17.87 29.34
N ILE A 299 -6.26 -17.30 29.41
CA ILE A 299 -5.14 -17.69 28.58
C ILE A 299 -4.42 -18.85 29.27
N GLN A 300 -4.41 -20.02 28.62
CA GLN A 300 -3.66 -21.19 29.06
C GLN A 300 -2.52 -21.51 28.10
N VAL A 301 -1.39 -21.89 28.66
CA VAL A 301 -0.22 -22.40 27.94
C VAL A 301 0.23 -23.67 28.64
N ASP A 302 0.38 -24.76 27.90
CA ASP A 302 0.75 -26.08 28.44
C ASP A 302 -0.18 -26.54 29.59
N GLY A 303 -1.47 -26.18 29.51
CA GLY A 303 -2.49 -26.50 30.51
C GLY A 303 -2.48 -25.63 31.78
N GLN A 304 -1.57 -24.64 31.88
CA GLN A 304 -1.51 -23.71 33.02
C GLN A 304 -2.06 -22.33 32.66
N ARG A 305 -2.84 -21.74 33.58
CA ARG A 305 -3.37 -20.37 33.43
C ARG A 305 -2.23 -19.34 33.56
N VAL A 306 -1.98 -18.60 32.49
CA VAL A 306 -0.92 -17.58 32.39
C VAL A 306 -1.45 -16.15 32.31
N GLY A 307 -2.75 -15.97 32.10
CA GLY A 307 -3.36 -14.65 31.97
C GLY A 307 -4.85 -14.71 31.66
N GLN A 308 -5.40 -13.57 31.25
CA GLN A 308 -6.78 -13.40 30.81
C GLN A 308 -6.85 -12.39 29.65
N ILE A 309 -7.85 -12.52 28.81
CA ILE A 309 -8.18 -11.60 27.73
C ILE A 309 -9.65 -11.22 27.80
N ASP A 310 -9.89 -9.95 27.56
CA ASP A 310 -11.19 -9.33 27.60
C ASP A 310 -11.50 -8.67 26.26
N TYR A 311 -12.56 -9.14 25.59
CA TYR A 311 -12.87 -8.73 24.23
C TYR A 311 -14.36 -8.76 23.90
N SER A 312 -14.73 -8.06 22.83
CA SER A 312 -16.09 -7.95 22.32
C SER A 312 -16.14 -8.05 20.82
N ILE A 313 -17.29 -8.44 20.28
CA ILE A 313 -17.53 -8.49 18.84
C ILE A 313 -18.82 -7.73 18.58
N ASN A 314 -18.77 -6.73 17.70
CA ASN A 314 -19.98 -5.97 17.40
C ASN A 314 -21.05 -6.84 16.72
N PRO A 315 -22.33 -6.40 16.70
CA PRO A 315 -23.42 -7.25 16.23
C PRO A 315 -23.37 -7.48 14.72
N LEU A 316 -22.72 -6.59 13.96
CA LEU A 316 -22.45 -6.81 12.52
C LEU A 316 -21.38 -7.87 12.27
N ARG A 317 -20.64 -8.29 13.32
CA ARG A 317 -19.52 -9.24 13.24
C ARG A 317 -18.51 -8.85 12.18
N ASP A 318 -18.18 -7.57 12.12
CA ASP A 318 -17.17 -7.05 11.19
C ASP A 318 -15.88 -6.63 11.89
N ARG A 319 -15.89 -6.51 13.23
CA ARG A 319 -14.72 -6.12 14.04
C ARG A 319 -14.73 -6.83 15.40
N LEU A 320 -13.54 -7.11 15.90
CA LEU A 320 -13.28 -7.62 17.25
C LEU A 320 -12.54 -6.56 18.06
N TYR A 321 -13.06 -6.20 19.23
CA TYR A 321 -12.52 -5.18 20.09
C TYR A 321 -11.79 -5.81 21.28
N ILE A 322 -10.54 -5.43 21.52
CA ILE A 322 -9.76 -5.88 22.67
C ILE A 322 -9.80 -4.81 23.74
N ASN A 323 -10.46 -5.10 24.86
CA ASN A 323 -10.47 -4.22 26.03
C ASN A 323 -9.21 -4.39 26.87
N MET A 324 -8.80 -5.63 27.12
CA MET A 324 -7.65 -5.90 27.97
C MET A 324 -6.99 -7.24 27.62
N ILE A 325 -5.66 -7.27 27.67
CA ILE A 325 -4.87 -8.50 27.69
C ILE A 325 -3.95 -8.41 28.90
N GLU A 326 -4.13 -9.31 29.86
CA GLU A 326 -3.34 -9.32 31.08
C GLU A 326 -2.62 -10.65 31.24
N LEU A 327 -1.30 -10.58 31.36
CA LEU A 327 -0.43 -11.74 31.57
C LEU A 327 0.27 -11.63 32.92
N ARG A 328 0.41 -12.76 33.62
CA ARG A 328 1.20 -12.85 34.85
C ARG A 328 2.62 -12.34 34.59
N PRO A 329 3.28 -11.64 35.55
CA PRO A 329 4.60 -11.04 35.33
C PRO A 329 5.66 -11.98 34.76
N GLY A 330 5.70 -13.25 35.21
CA GLY A 330 6.65 -14.26 34.71
C GLY A 330 6.38 -14.75 33.28
N SER A 331 5.19 -14.49 32.74
CA SER A 331 4.74 -14.92 31.41
C SER A 331 4.79 -13.80 30.37
N GLN A 332 5.10 -12.57 30.79
CA GLN A 332 5.26 -11.42 29.89
C GLN A 332 6.51 -11.57 29.01
N ARG A 333 6.50 -10.90 27.84
CA ARG A 333 7.61 -10.92 26.85
C ARG A 333 7.97 -12.29 26.27
N GLN A 334 7.15 -13.31 26.49
CA GLN A 334 7.31 -14.66 25.90
C GLN A 334 6.50 -14.86 24.60
N GLY A 335 5.98 -13.77 23.99
CA GLY A 335 5.17 -13.83 22.76
C GLY A 335 3.72 -14.31 22.94
N ILE A 336 3.30 -14.60 24.17
CA ILE A 336 1.95 -15.14 24.47
C ILE A 336 0.84 -14.18 24.03
N GLY A 337 0.97 -12.87 24.29
CA GLY A 337 -0.06 -11.90 23.88
C GLY A 337 -0.27 -11.87 22.36
N SER A 338 0.80 -11.97 21.57
CA SER A 338 0.68 -12.03 20.11
C SER A 338 0.07 -13.37 19.65
N ALA A 339 0.40 -14.48 20.33
CA ALA A 339 -0.22 -15.78 20.06
C ALA A 339 -1.72 -15.79 20.35
N VAL A 340 -2.16 -15.06 21.38
CA VAL A 340 -3.58 -14.87 21.71
C VAL A 340 -4.30 -14.09 20.61
N LEU A 341 -3.74 -12.96 20.15
CA LEU A 341 -4.30 -12.20 19.03
C LEU A 341 -4.39 -13.03 17.75
N TRP A 342 -3.35 -13.83 17.47
CA TRP A 342 -3.35 -14.77 16.35
C TRP A 342 -4.47 -15.81 16.48
N HIS A 343 -4.66 -16.38 17.68
CA HIS A 343 -5.71 -17.36 17.93
C HIS A 343 -7.11 -16.77 17.74
N LEU A 344 -7.37 -15.57 18.25
CA LEU A 344 -8.64 -14.86 18.04
C LEU A 344 -8.90 -14.57 16.56
N TRP A 345 -7.87 -14.16 15.81
CA TRP A 345 -8.00 -13.95 14.37
C TRP A 345 -8.27 -15.25 13.62
N GLN A 346 -7.62 -16.37 13.99
CA GLN A 346 -7.92 -17.68 13.39
C GLN A 346 -9.35 -18.15 13.71
N LEU A 347 -9.85 -17.83 14.90
CA LEU A 347 -11.18 -18.22 15.36
C LEU A 347 -12.29 -17.42 14.67
N HIS A 348 -12.13 -16.09 14.57
CA HIS A 348 -13.19 -15.19 14.11
C HIS A 348 -13.00 -14.64 12.69
N GLY A 349 -11.75 -14.55 12.20
CA GLY A 349 -11.42 -13.96 10.91
C GLY A 349 -11.66 -12.45 10.82
N LEU A 350 -11.82 -11.77 11.95
CA LEU A 350 -12.18 -10.34 12.00
C LEU A 350 -10.96 -9.44 12.23
N PRO A 351 -10.97 -8.20 11.68
CA PRO A 351 -10.06 -7.14 12.10
C PRO A 351 -10.12 -6.91 13.62
N ILE A 352 -8.96 -6.72 14.24
CA ILE A 352 -8.80 -6.52 15.67
C ILE A 352 -8.61 -5.03 15.95
N VAL A 353 -9.37 -4.48 16.88
CA VAL A 353 -9.35 -3.07 17.29
C VAL A 353 -9.04 -2.99 18.78
N PRO A 354 -7.86 -2.51 19.20
CA PRO A 354 -7.59 -2.30 20.61
C PRO A 354 -8.37 -1.13 21.17
N LEU A 355 -8.74 -1.22 22.44
CA LEU A 355 -9.37 -0.14 23.19
C LEU A 355 -8.38 0.33 24.24
N TYR A 356 -8.22 1.65 24.35
CA TYR A 356 -7.37 2.25 25.39
C TYR A 356 -5.97 1.63 25.47
N GLU A 357 -5.12 1.85 24.47
CA GLU A 357 -3.71 1.48 24.59
C GLU A 357 -3.04 2.38 25.65
N TYR A 358 -2.54 1.71 26.68
CA TYR A 358 -1.72 2.32 27.72
C TYR A 358 -0.27 2.46 27.20
N THR A 359 0.43 3.51 27.64
CA THR A 359 1.83 3.77 27.24
C THR A 359 2.77 2.59 27.54
N THR A 360 2.45 1.80 28.58
CA THR A 360 3.21 0.60 28.95
C THR A 360 3.04 -0.57 27.97
N SER A 361 2.01 -0.56 27.11
CA SER A 361 1.70 -1.60 26.13
C SER A 361 1.93 -1.19 24.67
N GLU A 362 2.33 0.05 24.38
CA GLU A 362 2.63 0.53 23.02
C GLU A 362 3.68 -0.35 22.32
N GLY A 363 4.76 -0.70 23.01
CA GLY A 363 5.80 -1.58 22.46
C GLY A 363 5.28 -2.98 22.12
N PHE A 364 4.26 -3.48 22.83
CA PHE A 364 3.60 -4.75 22.51
C PHE A 364 2.74 -4.60 21.25
N TRP A 365 1.90 -3.58 21.17
CA TRP A 365 0.99 -3.37 20.03
C TRP A 365 1.75 -3.08 18.73
N CYS A 366 2.83 -2.29 18.79
CA CYS A 366 3.73 -2.08 17.66
C CYS A 366 4.32 -3.40 17.14
N GLN A 367 4.84 -4.25 18.05
CA GLN A 367 5.36 -5.57 17.67
C GLN A 367 4.26 -6.50 17.14
N ALA A 368 3.07 -6.45 17.71
CA ALA A 368 1.93 -7.27 17.28
C ALA A 368 1.48 -6.86 15.86
N ARG A 369 1.31 -5.56 15.59
CA ARG A 369 0.99 -5.02 14.26
C ARG A 369 2.02 -5.45 13.22
N ALA A 370 3.30 -5.29 13.52
CA ALA A 370 4.37 -5.66 12.59
C ALA A 370 4.41 -7.18 12.33
N ARG A 371 4.37 -8.01 13.38
CA ARG A 371 4.49 -9.47 13.25
C ARG A 371 3.26 -10.13 12.65
N LEU A 372 2.08 -9.74 13.11
CA LEU A 372 0.80 -10.33 12.70
C LEU A 372 0.33 -9.74 11.37
N GLY A 373 0.59 -8.46 11.12
CA GLY A 373 0.33 -7.82 9.83
C GLY A 373 1.09 -8.48 8.69
N ALA A 374 2.31 -8.94 8.92
CA ALA A 374 3.08 -9.73 7.95
C ALA A 374 2.39 -11.06 7.56
N ALA A 375 1.47 -11.56 8.39
CA ALA A 375 0.69 -12.77 8.17
C ALA A 375 -0.76 -12.49 7.72
N GLY A 376 -1.11 -11.23 7.43
CA GLY A 376 -2.44 -10.83 6.95
C GLY A 376 -3.45 -10.49 8.05
N VAL A 377 -3.05 -10.52 9.33
CA VAL A 377 -3.91 -10.07 10.43
C VAL A 377 -4.03 -8.55 10.39
N LYS A 378 -5.26 -8.04 10.32
CA LYS A 378 -5.53 -6.59 10.36
C LYS A 378 -5.75 -6.15 11.80
N ILE A 379 -4.78 -5.44 12.38
CA ILE A 379 -4.92 -4.77 13.68
C ILE A 379 -5.06 -3.28 13.41
N GLU A 380 -6.24 -2.71 13.66
CA GLU A 380 -6.53 -1.30 13.38
C GLU A 380 -6.00 -0.36 14.48
N ALA A 381 -6.19 0.94 14.26
CA ALA A 381 -5.91 1.97 15.25
C ALA A 381 -6.79 1.77 16.48
N GLN A 382 -6.26 2.15 17.65
CA GLN A 382 -7.03 2.08 18.89
C GLN A 382 -8.24 3.01 18.88
N LEU A 383 -9.29 2.63 19.62
CA LEU A 383 -10.32 3.57 20.04
C LEU A 383 -9.96 4.10 21.42
N ARG A 384 -9.71 5.41 21.49
CA ARG A 384 -9.37 6.14 22.71
C ARG A 384 -10.47 7.13 23.07
N GLY A 385 -11.02 6.94 24.27
CA GLY A 385 -12.00 7.84 24.86
C GLY A 385 -13.43 7.61 24.39
N VAL A 386 -14.37 8.14 25.19
CA VAL A 386 -15.82 7.92 25.05
C VAL A 386 -16.32 8.31 23.65
N ARG A 387 -15.90 9.46 23.13
CA ARG A 387 -16.38 9.99 21.84
C ARG A 387 -16.06 9.07 20.66
N GLN A 388 -14.88 8.44 20.64
CA GLN A 388 -14.53 7.52 19.55
C GLN A 388 -15.34 6.22 19.61
N MET A 389 -15.65 5.77 20.83
CA MET A 389 -16.49 4.60 21.05
C MET A 389 -17.95 4.87 20.67
N GLU A 390 -18.48 6.07 20.97
CA GLU A 390 -19.81 6.51 20.54
C GLU A 390 -19.91 6.56 19.01
N LEU A 391 -18.92 7.16 18.33
CA LEU A 391 -18.90 7.19 16.86
C LEU A 391 -18.82 5.79 16.24
N GLU A 392 -18.02 4.91 16.83
CA GLU A 392 -17.97 3.51 16.39
C GLU A 392 -19.32 2.81 16.61
N GLN A 393 -20.02 3.10 17.70
CA GLN A 393 -21.36 2.57 17.96
C GLN A 393 -22.37 3.08 16.95
N GLU A 394 -22.39 4.39 16.66
CA GLU A 394 -23.28 5.01 15.67
C GLU A 394 -23.12 4.38 14.27
N ARG A 395 -21.89 4.00 13.89
CA ARG A 395 -21.57 3.35 12.61
C ARG A 395 -22.42 2.12 12.33
N TRP A 396 -22.70 1.32 13.36
CA TRP A 396 -23.39 0.05 13.17
C TRP A 396 -24.74 -0.03 13.87
N GLN A 397 -25.02 0.82 14.86
CA GLN A 397 -26.25 0.75 15.65
C GLN A 397 -27.52 0.87 14.79
N HIS A 398 -27.49 1.71 13.76
CA HIS A 398 -28.62 1.90 12.83
C HIS A 398 -28.81 0.72 11.86
N LEU A 399 -27.81 -0.13 11.71
CA LEU A 399 -27.84 -1.33 10.85
C LEU A 399 -28.31 -2.57 11.60
N VAL A 400 -28.35 -2.52 12.94
CA VAL A 400 -28.81 -3.62 13.78
C VAL A 400 -30.33 -3.51 13.96
N PRO A 401 -31.10 -4.56 13.59
CA PRO A 401 -32.54 -4.56 13.79
C PRO A 401 -32.90 -4.31 15.26
N GLU A 402 -33.89 -3.44 15.48
CA GLU A 402 -34.38 -3.15 16.82
C GLU A 402 -34.88 -4.45 17.50
N PRO A 403 -34.45 -4.74 18.76
CA PRO A 403 -34.93 -5.90 19.48
C PRO A 403 -36.46 -5.91 19.58
N GLU A 404 -37.07 -7.09 19.40
CA GLU A 404 -38.53 -7.23 19.34
C GLU A 404 -39.24 -6.65 20.59
N HIS A 405 -38.66 -6.81 21.78
CA HIS A 405 -39.22 -6.21 23.00
C HIS A 405 -39.23 -4.67 22.97
N LYS A 406 -38.20 -4.02 22.39
CA LYS A 406 -38.19 -2.54 22.25
C LYS A 406 -39.21 -2.08 21.22
N ARG A 407 -39.33 -2.83 20.11
CA ARG A 407 -40.37 -2.61 19.10
C ARG A 407 -41.77 -2.72 19.72
N LEU A 408 -42.04 -3.80 20.47
CA LEU A 408 -43.31 -4.04 21.17
C LEU A 408 -43.61 -2.98 22.23
N ILE A 409 -42.61 -2.55 23.01
CA ILE A 409 -42.76 -1.44 23.97
C ILE A 409 -43.14 -0.16 23.24
N ARG A 410 -42.46 0.18 22.13
CA ARG A 410 -42.77 1.38 21.34
C ARG A 410 -44.19 1.30 20.75
N GLU A 411 -44.58 0.15 20.20
CA GLU A 411 -45.93 -0.09 19.68
C GLU A 411 -46.99 0.01 20.78
N LEU A 412 -46.73 -0.57 21.96
CA LEU A 412 -47.61 -0.46 23.12
C LEU A 412 -47.74 0.99 23.60
N MET A 413 -46.63 1.74 23.69
CA MET A 413 -46.62 3.14 24.08
C MET A 413 -47.34 4.05 23.08
N ALA A 414 -47.34 3.68 21.80
CA ALA A 414 -48.07 4.37 20.75
C ALA A 414 -49.55 3.95 20.67
N SER A 415 -49.96 2.90 21.39
CA SER A 415 -51.34 2.41 21.37
C SER A 415 -52.29 3.34 22.15
N PRO A 416 -53.57 3.42 21.76
CA PRO A 416 -54.59 4.18 22.49
C PRO A 416 -54.81 3.71 23.94
N GLU A 417 -54.39 2.48 24.27
CA GLU A 417 -54.59 1.85 25.58
C GLU A 417 -53.50 2.24 26.60
N TRP A 418 -52.36 2.77 26.13
CA TRP A 418 -51.21 3.11 26.97
C TRP A 418 -51.52 4.07 28.13
N PRO A 419 -52.32 5.14 27.97
CA PRO A 419 -52.63 6.04 29.07
C PRO A 419 -53.31 5.32 30.26
N ALA A 420 -54.18 4.34 29.96
CA ALA A 420 -54.89 3.56 30.98
C ALA A 420 -53.98 2.52 31.66
N ILE A 421 -53.07 1.90 30.90
CA ILE A 421 -52.07 0.96 31.42
C ILE A 421 -51.09 1.70 32.34
N LYS A 422 -50.58 2.86 31.89
CA LYS A 422 -49.66 3.70 32.65
C LYS A 422 -50.29 4.18 33.96
N ALA A 423 -51.54 4.67 33.92
CA ALA A 423 -52.24 5.11 35.12
C ALA A 423 -52.41 3.99 36.16
N ARG A 424 -52.63 2.75 35.73
CA ARG A 424 -52.75 1.58 36.60
C ARG A 424 -51.42 1.23 37.27
N HIS A 425 -50.35 1.21 36.49
CA HIS A 425 -49.00 0.94 36.99
C HIS A 425 -48.51 2.04 37.93
N ASP A 426 -48.81 3.31 37.65
CA ASP A 426 -48.48 4.44 38.52
C ASP A 426 -49.28 4.39 39.84
N ALA A 427 -50.53 3.92 39.81
CA ALA A 427 -51.33 3.72 41.01
C ALA A 427 -50.81 2.57 41.89
N GLU A 428 -50.35 1.46 41.28
CA GLU A 428 -49.73 0.33 41.98
C GLU A 428 -48.36 0.67 42.59
N ARG A 429 -47.60 1.59 41.97
CA ARG A 429 -46.30 2.04 42.50
C ARG A 429 -46.43 3.03 43.66
N ASN A 430 -47.57 3.70 43.77
CA ASN A 430 -47.85 4.71 44.79
C ASN A 430 -48.72 4.18 45.95
N ALA A 431 -49.17 2.91 45.86
CA ALA A 431 -49.81 2.15 46.92
C ALA A 431 -48.75 1.34 47.70
#